data_AF-A0A235BR94-F1
#
_entry.id   AF-A0A235BR94-F1
#
_cell.length_a   1.000
_cell.length_b   1.000
_cell.length_c   1.000
_cell.angle_alpha   90.00
_cell.angle_beta   90.00
_cell.angle_gamma   90.00
#
_symmetry.space_group_name_H-M   'P 1'
#
loop_
_entity.id
_entity.type
_entity.pdbx_description
1 polymer ?
#
loop_
_entity_poly.entity_id
_entity_poly.type
_entity_poly.pdbx_seq_one_letter_code
_entity_poly.pdbx_strand_id
1 'polypeptide(L)'
;MKKKKRRWPRILFWVFIGVPGIILMLFALLNWVVMPIIARHNKEVTIPNLVGLEKTEAVRTILSAGFKLGDIRTVTDTSFLPNHVVSQYPGAGRMVKPGRAVHLDISRGANRVIIPDIVGMPLAMAIARLEQDHLVVAEIESLRTPNIPPGQVIAIHPNAGTEIALDLPVSLAISTPVGSFPIPNLLGMELETASGIIASQGLILGTVKHAQSEEPVGIVMVQYPEEGMSVREGDTVHLIVASPPLPDSHP
;
A
#
# COMPACT_ATOMS: atom_id res chain seq x y z
N MET A 1 -94.65 25.51 70.96
CA MET A 1 -94.34 25.50 69.50
C MET A 1 -93.73 26.84 69.09
N LYS A 2 -92.82 26.83 68.09
CA LYS A 2 -92.07 27.95 67.42
C LYS A 2 -90.72 28.31 68.06
N LYS A 3 -89.60 28.56 67.35
CA LYS A 3 -89.20 28.44 65.93
C LYS A 3 -87.64 28.53 65.83
N LYS A 4 -87.01 27.60 65.10
CA LYS A 4 -85.85 27.70 64.16
C LYS A 4 -84.70 28.70 64.44
N LYS A 5 -83.44 28.21 64.46
CA LYS A 5 -82.30 28.89 63.78
C LYS A 5 -81.39 27.87 63.08
N ARG A 6 -81.67 27.68 61.79
CA ARG A 6 -80.97 26.77 60.86
C ARG A 6 -79.61 27.38 60.51
N ARG A 7 -78.51 26.85 61.08
CA ARG A 7 -77.10 27.31 60.93
C ARG A 7 -76.47 27.08 59.54
N TRP A 8 -77.30 27.02 58.50
CA TRP A 8 -76.90 26.54 57.17
C TRP A 8 -76.13 27.54 56.27
N PRO A 9 -76.10 28.88 56.45
CA PRO A 9 -75.43 29.74 55.47
C PRO A 9 -73.89 29.77 55.61
N ARG A 10 -73.33 29.48 56.78
CA ARG A 10 -71.86 29.53 57.00
C ARG A 10 -71.12 28.29 56.52
N ILE A 11 -71.76 27.12 56.62
CA ILE A 11 -71.19 25.84 56.18
C ILE A 11 -71.18 25.78 54.66
N LEU A 12 -72.26 26.21 53.99
CA LEU A 12 -72.30 26.32 52.53
C LEU A 12 -71.28 27.32 51.98
N PHE A 13 -71.04 28.44 52.66
CA PHE A 13 -70.04 29.44 52.24
C PHE A 13 -68.60 28.93 52.31
N TRP A 14 -68.23 28.23 53.40
CA TRP A 14 -66.90 27.60 53.52
C TRP A 14 -66.71 26.40 52.61
N VAL A 15 -67.78 25.66 52.29
CA VAL A 15 -67.73 24.55 51.33
C VAL A 15 -67.59 25.07 49.88
N PHE A 16 -68.25 26.18 49.51
CA PHE A 16 -68.16 26.74 48.16
C PHE A 16 -66.87 27.54 47.89
N ILE A 17 -66.15 28.02 48.91
CA ILE A 17 -64.92 28.82 48.74
C ILE A 17 -63.67 28.04 49.17
N GLY A 18 -63.74 27.27 50.26
CA GLY A 18 -62.59 26.54 50.80
C GLY A 18 -62.18 25.34 49.95
N VAL A 19 -63.14 24.56 49.47
CA VAL A 19 -62.88 23.39 48.62
C VAL A 19 -62.23 23.77 47.29
N PRO A 20 -62.75 24.73 46.50
CA PRO A 20 -62.07 25.16 45.27
C PRO A 20 -60.72 25.83 45.53
N GLY A 21 -60.55 26.52 46.67
CA GLY A 21 -59.25 27.07 47.08
C GLY A 21 -58.20 25.99 47.35
N ILE A 22 -58.59 24.91 48.05
CA ILE A 22 -57.72 23.76 48.30
C ILE A 22 -57.39 23.01 47.00
N ILE A 23 -58.36 22.86 46.09
CA ILE A 23 -58.15 22.25 44.78
C ILE A 23 -57.20 23.10 43.92
N LEU A 24 -57.37 24.44 43.91
CA LEU A 24 -56.46 25.35 43.23
C LEU A 24 -55.07 25.33 43.82
N MET A 25 -54.94 25.22 45.15
CA MET A 25 -53.65 25.11 45.82
C MET A 25 -52.95 23.78 45.52
N LEU A 26 -53.68 22.66 45.51
CA LEU A 26 -53.18 21.35 45.10
C LEU A 26 -52.79 21.33 43.62
N PHE A 27 -53.57 21.98 42.76
CA PHE A 27 -53.27 22.12 41.34
C PHE A 27 -52.04 22.99 41.11
N ALA A 28 -51.89 24.09 41.85
CA ALA A 28 -50.72 24.95 41.82
C ALA A 28 -49.48 24.23 42.37
N LEU A 29 -49.62 23.46 43.45
CA LEU A 29 -48.53 22.64 44.00
C LEU A 29 -48.11 21.54 43.01
N LEU A 30 -49.08 20.88 42.37
CA LEU A 30 -48.83 19.88 41.33
C LEU A 30 -48.12 20.51 40.13
N ASN A 31 -48.54 21.71 39.68
CA ASN A 31 -47.90 22.40 38.56
C ASN A 31 -46.57 23.07 38.88
N TRP A 32 -46.35 23.55 40.10
CA TRP A 32 -45.13 24.29 40.46
C TRP A 32 -44.06 23.42 41.11
N VAL A 33 -44.45 22.31 41.75
CA VAL A 33 -43.48 21.40 42.40
C VAL A 33 -43.35 20.12 41.59
N VAL A 34 -44.46 19.43 41.30
CA VAL A 34 -44.42 18.08 40.72
C VAL A 34 -44.10 18.12 39.22
N MET A 35 -44.73 19.00 38.44
CA MET A 35 -44.48 19.14 37.01
C MET A 35 -43.02 19.51 36.68
N PRO A 36 -42.35 20.48 37.33
CA PRO A 36 -40.95 20.75 37.04
C PRO A 36 -40.02 19.59 37.45
N ILE A 37 -40.37 18.79 38.46
CA ILE A 37 -39.58 17.61 38.82
C ILE A 37 -39.66 16.55 37.70
N ILE A 38 -40.83 16.33 37.09
CA ILE A 38 -41.03 15.37 36.00
C ILE A 38 -40.48 15.92 34.67
N ALA A 39 -40.68 17.21 34.37
CA ALA A 39 -40.28 17.84 33.11
C ALA A 39 -38.77 18.12 32.99
N ARG A 40 -38.03 18.20 34.11
CA ARG A 40 -36.57 18.46 34.11
C ARG A 40 -35.69 17.30 33.61
N HIS A 41 -36.28 16.20 33.16
CA HIS A 41 -35.53 15.00 32.74
C HIS A 41 -35.02 15.05 31.29
N ASN A 42 -35.25 16.16 30.56
CA ASN A 42 -34.81 16.31 29.17
C ASN A 42 -33.47 17.06 29.03
N LYS A 43 -32.47 16.70 29.85
CA LYS A 43 -31.08 17.15 29.64
C LYS A 43 -30.47 16.31 28.53
N GLU A 44 -30.61 16.76 27.29
CA GLU A 44 -29.93 16.13 26.17
C GLU A 44 -28.46 16.58 26.15
N VAL A 45 -27.57 15.65 25.82
CA VAL A 45 -26.12 15.85 25.72
C VAL A 45 -25.71 15.62 24.27
N THR A 46 -24.85 16.48 23.76
CA THR A 46 -24.34 16.39 22.40
C THR A 46 -23.31 15.27 22.28
N ILE A 47 -23.43 14.46 21.24
CA ILE A 47 -22.48 13.38 20.96
C ILE A 47 -21.19 13.98 20.36
N PRO A 48 -20.01 13.64 20.92
CA PRO A 48 -18.73 14.07 20.38
C PRO A 48 -18.45 13.42 19.01
N ASN A 49 -17.59 14.06 18.22
CA ASN A 49 -17.07 13.44 17.01
C ASN A 49 -15.91 12.51 17.37
N LEU A 50 -16.06 11.24 17.02
CA LEU A 50 -15.11 10.16 17.27
C LEU A 50 -14.50 9.62 15.97
N VAL A 51 -15.05 9.99 14.81
CA VAL A 51 -14.55 9.56 13.50
C VAL A 51 -13.11 10.04 13.31
N GLY A 52 -12.24 9.13 12.91
CA GLY A 52 -10.80 9.38 12.74
C GLY A 52 -9.97 9.28 14.02
N LEU A 53 -10.58 9.13 15.20
CA LEU A 53 -9.82 8.87 16.44
C LEU A 53 -9.35 7.41 16.49
N GLU A 54 -8.24 7.17 17.19
CA GLU A 54 -7.82 5.82 17.56
C GLU A 54 -8.87 5.20 18.49
N LYS A 55 -9.13 3.89 18.39
CA LYS A 55 -10.11 3.17 19.21
C LYS A 55 -9.96 3.46 20.71
N THR A 56 -8.73 3.50 21.22
CA THR A 56 -8.46 3.75 22.64
C THR A 56 -8.87 5.17 23.05
N GLU A 57 -8.54 6.17 22.24
CA GLU A 57 -8.92 7.56 22.43
C GLU A 57 -10.43 7.77 22.30
N ALA A 58 -11.07 7.16 21.29
CA ALA A 58 -12.51 7.23 21.11
C ALA A 58 -13.27 6.67 22.32
N VAL A 59 -12.84 5.54 22.86
CA VAL A 59 -13.44 4.95 24.08
C VAL A 59 -13.28 5.90 25.28
N ARG A 60 -12.12 6.53 25.45
CA ARG A 60 -11.91 7.51 26.53
C ARG A 60 -12.83 8.72 26.39
N THR A 61 -13.00 9.22 25.16
CA THR A 61 -13.89 10.35 24.86
C THR A 61 -15.37 10.01 25.09
N ILE A 62 -15.81 8.79 24.77
CA ILE A 62 -17.17 8.31 25.08
C ILE A 62 -17.41 8.32 26.59
N LEU A 63 -16.49 7.73 27.35
CA LEU A 63 -16.65 7.57 28.80
C LEU A 63 -16.56 8.91 29.54
N SER A 64 -15.63 9.79 29.14
CA SER A 64 -15.48 11.13 29.74
C SER A 64 -16.68 12.04 29.45
N ALA A 65 -17.34 11.87 28.30
CA ALA A 65 -18.58 12.57 27.94
C ALA A 65 -19.83 11.99 28.63
N GLY A 66 -19.70 10.94 29.47
CA GLY A 66 -20.81 10.34 30.20
C GLY A 66 -21.71 9.43 29.35
N PHE A 67 -21.22 8.96 28.21
CA PHE A 67 -21.88 7.96 27.37
C PHE A 67 -21.41 6.55 27.71
N LYS A 68 -22.15 5.55 27.25
CA LYS A 68 -21.76 4.14 27.38
C LYS A 68 -21.14 3.66 26.08
N LEU A 69 -20.17 2.76 26.17
CA LEU A 69 -19.66 2.06 25.01
C LEU A 69 -20.74 1.07 24.52
N GLY A 70 -21.13 1.19 23.26
CA GLY A 70 -22.01 0.24 22.59
C GLY A 70 -21.23 -0.85 21.86
N ASP A 71 -21.86 -1.44 20.86
CA ASP A 71 -21.22 -2.46 20.03
C ASP A 71 -20.06 -1.87 19.23
N ILE A 72 -18.97 -2.64 19.16
CA ILE A 72 -17.84 -2.35 18.29
C ILE A 72 -17.85 -3.37 17.16
N ARG A 73 -17.93 -2.89 15.93
CA ARG A 73 -17.77 -3.72 14.72
C ARG A 73 -16.46 -3.36 14.05
N THR A 74 -15.87 -4.35 13.40
CA THR A 74 -14.68 -4.15 12.58
C THR A 74 -15.10 -4.19 11.12
N VAL A 75 -14.77 -3.14 10.37
CA VAL A 75 -15.09 -3.01 8.95
C VAL A 75 -13.79 -2.89 8.14
N THR A 76 -13.79 -3.42 6.93
CA THR A 76 -12.67 -3.21 6.00
C THR A 76 -12.82 -1.81 5.41
N ASP A 77 -11.84 -0.96 5.62
CA ASP A 77 -11.83 0.41 5.13
C ASP A 77 -10.41 0.78 4.71
N THR A 78 -10.26 1.33 3.51
CA THR A 78 -8.96 1.72 2.92
C THR A 78 -8.61 3.19 3.16
N SER A 79 -9.57 4.00 3.62
CA SER A 79 -9.40 5.44 3.88
C SER A 79 -8.90 5.70 5.29
N PHE A 80 -9.27 4.87 6.26
CA PHE A 80 -8.84 4.98 7.65
C PHE A 80 -7.77 3.94 8.02
N LEU A 81 -6.77 4.37 8.79
CA LEU A 81 -5.75 3.49 9.35
C LEU A 81 -6.38 2.38 10.21
N PRO A 82 -5.72 1.20 10.32
CA PRO A 82 -6.16 0.15 11.23
C PRO A 82 -6.39 0.70 12.65
N ASN A 83 -7.41 0.17 13.33
CA ASN A 83 -7.82 0.55 14.69
C ASN A 83 -8.35 1.99 14.86
N HIS A 84 -8.67 2.70 13.77
CA HIS A 84 -9.32 4.01 13.83
C HIS A 84 -10.83 3.92 13.60
N VAL A 85 -11.60 4.85 14.15
CA VAL A 85 -13.06 4.90 13.98
C VAL A 85 -13.41 5.36 12.57
N VAL A 86 -14.09 4.50 11.81
CA VAL A 86 -14.64 4.81 10.47
C VAL A 86 -15.98 5.51 10.62
N SER A 87 -16.81 4.98 11.51
CA SER A 87 -18.20 5.42 11.68
C SER A 87 -18.61 5.29 13.14
N GLN A 88 -19.57 6.13 13.53
CA GLN A 88 -20.18 6.07 14.86
C GLN A 88 -21.69 6.16 14.76
N TYR A 89 -22.38 5.53 15.71
CA TYR A 89 -23.81 5.69 15.87
C TYR A 89 -24.20 5.80 17.35
N PRO A 90 -24.96 6.82 17.78
CA PRO A 90 -25.52 7.88 16.96
C PRO A 90 -24.46 8.89 16.46
N GLY A 91 -24.75 9.56 15.34
CA GLY A 91 -23.79 10.45 14.67
C GLY A 91 -23.37 11.65 15.52
N ALA A 92 -22.19 12.20 15.22
CA ALA A 92 -21.64 13.37 15.90
C ALA A 92 -22.60 14.57 15.85
N GLY A 93 -22.61 15.37 16.92
CA GLY A 93 -23.47 16.56 17.02
C GLY A 93 -24.94 16.27 17.33
N ARG A 94 -25.39 15.01 17.32
CA ARG A 94 -26.76 14.68 17.76
C ARG A 94 -26.92 14.89 19.25
N MET A 95 -28.08 15.41 19.64
CA MET A 95 -28.51 15.49 21.03
C MET A 95 -29.18 14.18 21.43
N VAL A 96 -28.70 13.55 22.50
CA VAL A 96 -29.24 12.30 23.03
C VAL A 96 -29.33 12.33 24.55
N LYS A 97 -30.08 11.40 25.12
CA LYS A 97 -30.17 11.26 26.58
C LYS A 97 -28.80 10.88 27.16
N PRO A 98 -28.48 11.32 28.39
CA PRO A 98 -27.25 10.94 29.07
C PRO A 98 -27.14 9.42 29.21
N GLY A 99 -25.92 8.88 29.13
CA GLY A 99 -25.70 7.44 29.24
C GLY A 99 -26.17 6.61 28.04
N ARG A 100 -26.54 7.25 26.91
CA ARG A 100 -26.80 6.56 25.65
C ARG A 100 -25.55 5.77 25.22
N ALA A 101 -25.76 4.57 24.69
CA ALA A 101 -24.69 3.77 24.10
C ALA A 101 -24.27 4.33 22.74
N VAL A 102 -22.96 4.48 22.52
CA VAL A 102 -22.35 4.87 21.25
C VAL A 102 -21.66 3.65 20.65
N HIS A 103 -22.16 3.22 19.50
CA HIS A 103 -21.61 2.14 18.69
C HIS A 103 -20.53 2.67 17.77
N LEU A 104 -19.51 1.88 17.51
CA LEU A 104 -18.35 2.25 16.68
C LEU A 104 -18.09 1.20 15.62
N ASP A 105 -17.85 1.65 14.39
CA ASP A 105 -17.23 0.85 13.34
C ASP A 105 -15.75 1.23 13.28
N ILE A 106 -14.88 0.24 13.48
CA ILE A 106 -13.42 0.39 13.52
C ILE A 106 -12.82 -0.16 12.24
N SER A 107 -11.89 0.58 11.65
CA SER A 107 -11.17 0.17 10.45
C SER A 107 -10.25 -1.01 10.76
N ARG A 108 -10.34 -2.05 9.94
CA ARG A 108 -9.34 -3.11 9.85
C ARG A 108 -8.12 -2.71 9.01
N GLY A 109 -8.20 -1.55 8.34
CA GLY A 109 -7.30 -1.15 7.26
C GLY A 109 -7.60 -1.88 5.95
N ALA A 110 -6.80 -1.58 4.93
CA ALA A 110 -6.79 -2.34 3.69
C ALA A 110 -6.44 -3.82 3.97
N ASN A 111 -7.10 -4.75 3.29
CA ASN A 111 -6.65 -6.14 3.26
C ASN A 111 -5.19 -6.15 2.76
N ARG A 112 -4.32 -6.89 3.43
CA ARG A 112 -2.91 -6.98 3.07
C ARG A 112 -2.60 -8.35 2.49
N VAL A 113 -1.72 -8.37 1.51
CA VAL A 113 -1.15 -9.58 0.90
C VAL A 113 0.37 -9.48 0.96
N ILE A 114 1.02 -10.61 1.14
CA ILE A 114 2.48 -10.72 1.10
C ILE A 114 2.90 -10.98 -0.34
N ILE A 115 3.86 -10.21 -0.84
CA ILE A 115 4.40 -10.42 -2.18
C ILE A 115 5.12 -11.79 -2.23
N PRO A 116 4.72 -12.72 -3.11
CA PRO A 116 5.37 -14.01 -3.23
C PRO A 116 6.78 -13.87 -3.81
N ASP A 117 7.65 -14.83 -3.49
CA ASP A 117 8.95 -14.92 -4.15
C ASP A 117 8.78 -15.52 -5.55
N ILE A 118 9.02 -14.69 -6.57
CA ILE A 118 8.88 -15.01 -7.99
C ILE A 118 10.18 -14.80 -8.77
N VAL A 119 11.26 -14.43 -8.08
CA VAL A 119 12.56 -14.18 -8.72
C VAL A 119 13.11 -15.49 -9.29
N GLY A 120 13.59 -15.45 -10.54
CA GLY A 120 14.04 -16.62 -11.29
C GLY A 120 12.93 -17.41 -11.97
N MET A 121 11.65 -17.11 -11.72
CA MET A 121 10.55 -17.74 -12.43
C MET A 121 10.42 -17.20 -13.87
N PRO A 122 9.96 -18.03 -14.83
CA PRO A 122 9.53 -17.53 -16.13
C PRO A 122 8.39 -16.52 -15.99
N LEU A 123 8.39 -15.46 -16.79
CA LEU A 123 7.40 -14.37 -16.72
C LEU A 123 5.94 -14.87 -16.67
N ALA A 124 5.57 -15.84 -17.50
CA ALA A 124 4.21 -16.38 -17.53
C ALA A 124 3.80 -17.05 -16.21
N MET A 125 4.71 -17.78 -15.55
CA MET A 125 4.45 -18.41 -14.25
C MET A 125 4.40 -17.37 -13.13
N ALA A 126 5.28 -16.36 -13.20
CA ALA A 126 5.30 -15.26 -12.24
C ALA A 126 3.98 -14.47 -12.26
N ILE A 127 3.47 -14.14 -13.45
CA ILE A 127 2.17 -13.46 -13.60
C ILE A 127 1.04 -14.30 -13.01
N ALA A 128 0.95 -15.58 -13.38
CA ALA A 128 -0.09 -16.47 -12.85
C ALA A 128 -0.04 -16.59 -11.30
N ARG A 129 1.17 -16.58 -10.72
CA ARG A 129 1.35 -16.61 -9.27
C ARG A 129 0.88 -15.32 -8.61
N LEU A 130 1.18 -14.16 -9.19
CA LEU A 130 0.73 -12.87 -8.69
C LEU A 130 -0.79 -12.73 -8.77
N GLU A 131 -1.41 -13.16 -9.87
CA GLU A 131 -2.86 -13.15 -10.04
C GLU A 131 -3.58 -14.03 -9.00
N GLN A 132 -3.00 -15.19 -8.66
CA GLN A 132 -3.53 -16.07 -7.61
C GLN A 132 -3.56 -15.38 -6.24
N ASP A 133 -2.59 -14.51 -5.96
CA ASP A 133 -2.49 -13.74 -4.72
C ASP A 133 -3.22 -12.38 -4.83
N HIS A 134 -4.02 -12.16 -5.88
CA HIS A 134 -4.76 -10.92 -6.15
C HIS A 134 -3.85 -9.67 -6.27
N LEU A 135 -2.64 -9.86 -6.80
CA LEU A 135 -1.69 -8.80 -7.09
C LEU A 135 -1.74 -8.43 -8.57
N VAL A 136 -1.71 -7.12 -8.85
CA VAL A 136 -1.83 -6.59 -10.22
C VAL A 136 -0.44 -6.19 -10.73
N VAL A 137 -0.06 -6.65 -11.92
CA VAL A 137 1.18 -6.21 -12.57
C VAL A 137 0.91 -4.93 -13.36
N ALA A 138 1.60 -3.84 -13.05
CA ALA A 138 1.45 -2.57 -13.74
C ALA A 138 2.53 -2.32 -14.81
N GLU A 139 3.77 -2.70 -14.53
CA GLU A 139 4.91 -2.41 -15.40
C GLU A 139 5.86 -3.61 -15.48
N ILE A 140 6.39 -3.85 -16.68
CA ILE A 140 7.39 -4.87 -16.94
C ILE A 140 8.58 -4.19 -17.61
N GLU A 141 9.66 -4.03 -16.87
CA GLU A 141 10.92 -3.48 -17.34
C GLU A 141 11.82 -4.60 -17.88
N SER A 142 12.52 -4.35 -18.99
CA SER A 142 13.45 -5.29 -19.60
C SER A 142 14.89 -4.89 -19.30
N LEU A 143 15.60 -5.70 -18.52
CA LEU A 143 17.01 -5.50 -18.20
C LEU A 143 17.88 -6.44 -19.04
N ARG A 144 18.96 -5.90 -19.60
CA ARG A 144 19.95 -6.69 -20.34
C ARG A 144 20.84 -7.45 -19.38
N THR A 145 20.87 -8.77 -19.50
CA THR A 145 21.64 -9.64 -18.60
C THR A 145 22.39 -10.72 -19.37
N PRO A 146 23.72 -10.83 -19.24
CA PRO A 146 24.52 -11.81 -19.98
C PRO A 146 24.36 -13.25 -19.46
N ASN A 147 24.06 -13.43 -18.17
CA ASN A 147 24.10 -14.74 -17.50
C ASN A 147 22.73 -15.24 -17.00
N ILE A 148 21.63 -14.61 -17.41
CA ILE A 148 20.28 -15.02 -17.01
C ILE A 148 19.51 -15.45 -18.26
N PRO A 149 18.90 -16.65 -18.28
CA PRO A 149 18.03 -17.08 -19.38
C PRO A 149 16.99 -16.01 -19.71
N PRO A 150 16.72 -15.73 -20.99
CA PRO A 150 15.80 -14.67 -21.37
C PRO A 150 14.37 -14.98 -20.91
N GLY A 151 13.64 -13.95 -20.50
CA GLY A 151 12.23 -14.04 -20.06
C GLY A 151 12.03 -14.51 -18.61
N GLN A 152 13.08 -14.51 -17.80
CA GLN A 152 13.00 -14.75 -16.35
C GLN A 152 12.83 -13.44 -15.59
N VAL A 153 12.11 -13.48 -14.47
CA VAL A 153 12.00 -12.34 -13.56
C VAL A 153 13.30 -12.20 -12.77
N ILE A 154 13.91 -11.03 -12.84
CA ILE A 154 15.14 -10.67 -12.12
C ILE A 154 14.81 -9.98 -10.80
N ALA A 155 13.79 -9.13 -10.81
CA ALA A 155 13.37 -8.38 -9.63
C ALA A 155 11.87 -8.09 -9.69
N ILE A 156 11.31 -7.83 -8.51
CA ILE A 156 9.95 -7.33 -8.32
C ILE A 156 10.02 -6.14 -7.35
N HIS A 157 9.23 -5.11 -7.63
CA HIS A 157 9.03 -3.98 -6.74
C HIS A 157 7.54 -3.76 -6.43
N PRO A 158 7.15 -3.70 -5.14
CA PRO A 158 7.98 -3.89 -3.94
C PRO A 158 8.54 -5.31 -3.79
N ASN A 159 9.56 -5.46 -2.94
CA ASN A 159 10.36 -6.69 -2.84
C ASN A 159 9.49 -7.87 -2.36
N ALA A 160 9.88 -9.10 -2.72
CA ALA A 160 9.27 -10.32 -2.16
C ALA A 160 9.30 -10.30 -0.62
N GLY A 161 8.24 -10.84 0.00
CA GLY A 161 8.04 -10.82 1.45
C GLY A 161 7.50 -9.51 2.01
N THR A 162 7.37 -8.45 1.20
CA THR A 162 6.75 -7.20 1.63
C THR A 162 5.23 -7.37 1.74
N GLU A 163 4.63 -6.82 2.81
CA GLU A 163 3.18 -6.70 2.91
C GLU A 163 2.69 -5.45 2.17
N ILE A 164 1.80 -5.64 1.20
CA ILE A 164 1.15 -4.56 0.46
C ILE A 164 -0.37 -4.65 0.58
N ALA A 165 -1.05 -3.53 0.34
CA ALA A 165 -2.51 -3.53 0.24
C ALA A 165 -2.94 -4.38 -0.96
N LEU A 166 -4.08 -5.06 -0.83
CA LEU A 166 -4.77 -5.74 -1.92
C LEU A 166 -4.98 -4.76 -3.09
N ASP A 167 -4.87 -5.26 -4.32
CA ASP A 167 -5.00 -4.49 -5.56
C ASP A 167 -3.94 -3.40 -5.79
N LEU A 168 -2.89 -3.33 -4.95
CA LEU A 168 -1.77 -2.43 -5.20
C LEU A 168 -0.93 -2.96 -6.39
N PRO A 169 -0.57 -2.09 -7.35
CA PRO A 169 0.25 -2.52 -8.48
C PRO A 169 1.68 -2.88 -8.07
N VAL A 170 2.22 -3.93 -8.71
CA VAL A 170 3.64 -4.32 -8.64
C VAL A 170 4.31 -4.17 -10.01
N SER A 171 5.61 -3.92 -10.00
CA SER A 171 6.44 -3.85 -11.20
C SER A 171 7.44 -4.99 -11.24
N LEU A 172 7.72 -5.50 -12.44
CA LEU A 172 8.62 -6.62 -12.68
C LEU A 172 9.79 -6.19 -13.55
N ALA A 173 10.98 -6.66 -13.23
CA ALA A 173 12.14 -6.59 -14.10
C ALA A 173 12.38 -7.97 -14.70
N ILE A 174 12.49 -8.08 -16.02
CA ILE A 174 12.76 -9.34 -16.73
C ILE A 174 14.13 -9.33 -17.43
N SER A 175 14.71 -10.51 -17.57
CA SER A 175 15.93 -10.72 -18.32
C SER A 175 15.69 -10.67 -19.82
N THR A 176 16.49 -9.87 -20.49
CA THR A 176 16.63 -9.87 -21.94
C THR A 176 18.08 -10.19 -22.28
N PRO A 177 18.32 -10.92 -23.38
CA PRO A 177 19.68 -11.22 -23.80
C PRO A 177 20.38 -9.90 -24.16
N VAL A 178 21.65 -9.77 -23.80
CA VAL A 178 22.52 -8.77 -24.43
C VAL A 178 22.50 -9.06 -25.93
N GLY A 179 22.14 -8.05 -26.72
CA GLY A 179 22.04 -8.18 -28.17
C GLY A 179 23.33 -8.72 -28.75
N SER A 180 23.23 -9.57 -29.78
CA SER A 180 24.38 -10.02 -30.55
C SER A 180 24.57 -9.12 -31.76
N PHE A 181 25.82 -8.83 -32.12
CA PHE A 181 26.19 -8.12 -33.34
C PHE A 181 27.24 -8.92 -34.12
N PRO A 182 27.34 -8.75 -35.44
CA PRO A 182 28.37 -9.42 -36.23
C PRO A 182 29.75 -8.83 -35.89
N ILE A 183 30.74 -9.70 -35.64
CA ILE A 183 32.11 -9.26 -35.40
C ILE A 183 32.68 -8.59 -36.66
N PRO A 184 33.32 -7.41 -36.53
CA PRO A 184 33.93 -6.72 -37.66
C PRO A 184 35.10 -7.52 -38.22
N ASN A 185 35.45 -7.21 -39.48
CA ASN A 185 36.68 -7.70 -40.07
C ASN A 185 37.87 -6.93 -39.51
N LEU A 186 38.77 -7.63 -38.85
CA LEU A 186 40.04 -7.15 -38.31
C LEU A 186 41.23 -7.69 -39.10
N LEU A 187 41.00 -8.56 -40.10
CA LEU A 187 42.05 -9.11 -40.95
C LEU A 187 42.72 -8.00 -41.77
N GLY A 188 44.04 -8.05 -41.85
CA GLY A 188 44.84 -7.04 -42.54
C GLY A 188 45.00 -5.72 -41.80
N MET A 189 44.44 -5.58 -40.59
CA MET A 189 44.63 -4.40 -39.74
C MET A 189 45.86 -4.54 -38.85
N GLU A 190 46.42 -3.41 -38.42
CA GLU A 190 47.47 -3.39 -37.40
C GLU A 190 46.87 -3.74 -36.03
N LEU A 191 47.63 -4.47 -35.20
CA LEU A 191 47.21 -4.93 -33.88
C LEU A 191 46.64 -3.80 -33.00
N GLU A 192 47.27 -2.62 -33.03
CA GLU A 192 46.83 -1.48 -32.21
C GLU A 192 45.44 -0.99 -32.64
N THR A 193 45.23 -0.78 -33.94
CA THR A 193 43.90 -0.42 -34.50
C THR A 193 42.85 -1.49 -34.24
N ALA A 194 43.19 -2.77 -34.45
CA ALA A 194 42.27 -3.88 -34.20
C ALA A 194 41.87 -3.94 -32.73
N SER A 195 42.81 -3.75 -31.81
CA SER A 195 42.55 -3.71 -30.37
C SER A 195 41.63 -2.56 -29.96
N GLY A 196 41.78 -1.38 -30.60
CA GLY A 196 40.92 -0.23 -30.39
C GLY A 196 39.48 -0.50 -30.84
N ILE A 197 39.29 -1.16 -31.99
CA ILE A 197 37.97 -1.54 -32.50
C ILE A 197 37.31 -2.55 -31.56
N ILE A 198 38.03 -3.60 -31.15
CA ILE A 198 37.56 -4.60 -30.19
C ILE A 198 37.06 -3.92 -28.90
N ALA A 199 37.88 -3.04 -28.32
CA ALA A 199 37.53 -2.33 -27.09
C ALA A 199 36.33 -1.39 -27.28
N SER A 200 36.24 -0.70 -28.41
CA SER A 200 35.14 0.23 -28.71
C SER A 200 33.77 -0.46 -28.83
N GLN A 201 33.77 -1.75 -29.18
CA GLN A 201 32.56 -2.58 -29.27
C GLN A 201 32.25 -3.35 -27.98
N GLY A 202 32.96 -3.04 -26.88
CA GLY A 202 32.77 -3.73 -25.60
C GLY A 202 33.22 -5.19 -25.61
N LEU A 203 34.03 -5.60 -26.59
CA LEU A 203 34.66 -6.92 -26.65
C LEU A 203 35.98 -6.91 -25.87
N ILE A 204 36.44 -8.09 -25.48
CA ILE A 204 37.68 -8.26 -24.71
C ILE A 204 38.77 -8.82 -25.63
N LEU A 205 39.93 -8.16 -25.70
CA LEU A 205 41.08 -8.73 -26.40
C LEU A 205 41.61 -9.93 -25.61
N GLY A 206 41.57 -11.09 -26.25
CA GLY A 206 42.04 -12.35 -25.70
C GLY A 206 43.52 -12.61 -25.99
N THR A 207 43.82 -13.87 -26.29
CA THR A 207 45.18 -14.29 -26.64
C THR A 207 45.60 -13.73 -28.00
N VAL A 208 46.74 -13.03 -28.01
CA VAL A 208 47.44 -12.65 -29.24
C VAL A 208 48.59 -13.63 -29.46
N LYS A 209 48.54 -14.38 -30.56
CA LYS A 209 49.64 -15.26 -31.00
C LYS A 209 50.40 -14.62 -32.14
N HIS A 210 51.67 -14.95 -32.25
CA HIS A 210 52.51 -14.50 -33.34
C HIS A 210 52.82 -15.70 -34.26
N ALA A 211 52.68 -15.50 -35.56
CA ALA A 211 53.00 -16.50 -36.58
C ALA A 211 53.94 -15.90 -37.63
N GLN A 212 54.88 -16.70 -38.12
CA GLN A 212 55.79 -16.27 -39.18
C GLN A 212 55.02 -16.06 -40.48
N SER A 213 55.26 -14.93 -41.14
CA SER A 213 54.59 -14.57 -42.38
C SER A 213 55.45 -13.65 -43.23
N GLU A 214 55.15 -13.58 -44.52
CA GLU A 214 55.68 -12.57 -45.44
C GLU A 214 54.95 -11.22 -45.29
N GLU A 215 53.85 -11.19 -44.55
CA GLU A 215 53.12 -9.95 -44.25
C GLU A 215 53.92 -9.01 -43.33
N PRO A 216 53.65 -7.69 -43.37
CA PRO A 216 54.26 -6.73 -42.46
C PRO A 216 54.04 -7.14 -40.99
N VAL A 217 55.09 -6.99 -40.19
CA VAL A 217 55.05 -7.31 -38.76
C VAL A 217 53.95 -6.52 -38.07
N GLY A 218 53.14 -7.19 -37.25
CA GLY A 218 52.06 -6.56 -36.48
C GLY A 218 50.70 -6.51 -37.18
N ILE A 219 50.58 -7.03 -38.40
CA ILE A 219 49.30 -7.20 -39.11
C ILE A 219 48.57 -8.44 -38.61
N VAL A 220 47.26 -8.31 -38.40
CA VAL A 220 46.35 -9.40 -38.03
C VAL A 220 46.11 -10.29 -39.24
N MET A 221 46.54 -11.55 -39.15
CA MET A 221 46.37 -12.57 -40.18
C MET A 221 45.14 -13.43 -39.94
N VAL A 222 44.81 -13.67 -38.67
CA VAL A 222 43.67 -14.50 -38.27
C VAL A 222 42.99 -13.86 -37.08
N GLN A 223 41.66 -13.85 -37.11
CA GLN A 223 40.83 -13.50 -35.97
C GLN A 223 39.95 -14.69 -35.60
N TYR A 224 39.63 -14.79 -34.31
CA TYR A 224 38.61 -15.70 -33.82
C TYR A 224 37.80 -15.00 -32.72
N PRO A 225 36.47 -14.92 -32.81
CA PRO A 225 35.59 -15.45 -33.87
C PRO A 225 35.82 -14.87 -35.28
N GLU A 226 35.48 -15.64 -36.32
CA GLU A 226 35.62 -15.23 -37.73
C GLU A 226 34.69 -14.06 -38.09
N GLU A 227 35.06 -13.28 -39.11
CA GLU A 227 34.25 -12.16 -39.60
C GLU A 227 32.77 -12.53 -39.79
N GLY A 228 31.87 -11.66 -39.32
CA GLY A 228 30.43 -11.86 -39.48
C GLY A 228 29.79 -12.84 -38.49
N MET A 229 30.59 -13.57 -37.71
CA MET A 229 30.07 -14.37 -36.60
C MET A 229 29.42 -13.49 -35.54
N SER A 230 28.33 -13.97 -34.96
CA SER A 230 27.61 -13.24 -33.91
C SER A 230 28.37 -13.27 -32.59
N VAL A 231 28.69 -12.10 -32.06
CA VAL A 231 29.33 -11.89 -30.76
C VAL A 231 28.46 -11.02 -29.85
N ARG A 232 28.67 -11.12 -28.54
CA ARG A 232 28.01 -10.33 -27.50
C ARG A 232 29.02 -9.40 -26.83
N GLU A 233 28.52 -8.32 -26.23
CA GLU A 233 29.34 -7.51 -25.33
C GLU A 233 30.00 -8.40 -24.25
N GLY A 234 31.30 -8.24 -24.05
CA GLY A 234 32.12 -9.04 -23.14
C GLY A 234 32.72 -10.31 -23.74
N ASP A 235 32.36 -10.70 -24.97
CA ASP A 235 32.99 -11.85 -25.64
C ASP A 235 34.47 -11.56 -25.95
N THR A 236 35.28 -12.63 -25.95
CA THR A 236 36.72 -12.53 -26.15
C THR A 236 37.11 -12.77 -27.60
N VAL A 237 37.96 -11.90 -28.15
CA VAL A 237 38.51 -12.01 -29.51
C VAL A 237 39.99 -12.37 -29.46
N HIS A 238 40.36 -13.49 -30.06
CA HIS A 238 41.74 -13.95 -30.19
C HIS A 238 42.29 -13.56 -31.56
N LEU A 239 43.54 -13.11 -31.60
CA LEU A 239 44.20 -12.66 -32.82
C LEU A 239 45.49 -13.46 -33.06
N ILE A 240 45.80 -13.71 -34.33
CA ILE A 240 47.13 -14.15 -34.77
C ILE A 240 47.70 -13.03 -35.63
N VAL A 241 48.87 -12.54 -35.25
CA VAL A 241 49.56 -11.46 -35.94
C VAL A 241 50.86 -11.93 -36.59
N ALA A 242 51.23 -11.28 -37.69
CA ALA A 242 52.47 -11.54 -38.39
C ALA A 242 53.68 -11.17 -37.53
N SER A 243 54.65 -12.08 -37.48
CA SER A 243 55.98 -11.89 -36.91
C SER A 243 57.05 -12.06 -37.98
N PRO A 244 58.22 -11.41 -37.82
CA PRO A 244 59.26 -11.47 -38.82
C PRO A 244 59.68 -12.93 -39.10
N PRO A 245 60.01 -13.26 -40.37
CA PRO A 245 60.53 -14.57 -40.71
C PRO A 245 61.84 -14.84 -39.96
N LEU A 246 62.09 -16.11 -39.62
CA LEU A 246 63.36 -16.51 -39.01
C LEU A 246 64.52 -16.06 -39.91
N PRO A 247 65.61 -15.49 -39.33
CA PRO A 247 66.80 -15.22 -40.11
C PRO A 247 67.28 -16.52 -40.74
N ASP A 248 67.57 -16.51 -42.04
CA ASP A 248 68.09 -17.67 -42.76
C ASP A 248 69.29 -18.24 -42.00
N SER A 249 69.11 -19.42 -41.40
CA SER A 249 70.22 -20.19 -40.87
C SER A 249 70.97 -20.84 -42.03
N HIS A 250 71.65 -20.03 -42.84
CA HIS A 250 72.67 -20.54 -43.74
C HIS A 250 73.96 -20.78 -42.93
N PRO A 251 74.56 -21.99 -43.04
CA PRO A 251 75.65 -22.45 -42.19
C PRO A 251 76.97 -21.70 -42.40
#